data_AF-A0A529L551-F1
#
_entry.id   AF-A0A529L551-F1
#
_cell.length_a   1.000
_cell.length_b   1.000
_cell.length_c   1.000
_cell.angle_alpha   90.00
_cell.angle_beta   90.00
_cell.angle_gamma   90.00
#
_symmetry.space_group_name_H-M   'P 1'
#
loop_
_entity.id
_entity.type
_entity.pdbx_description
1 polymer ?
#
loop_
_entity_poly.entity_id
_entity_poly.type
_entity_poly.pdbx_seq_one_letter_code
_entity_poly.pdbx_strand_id
1 'polypeptide(L)'
;LFGYATLALPYMYRAVDTGLRTIDVSTLTEAAQSLGASWTRILATVILPNVLISVLSGAFLTFAIVIGEYVFAALLNINSFGPFMVWMGGNRAYEPSALAVIAFIITWACMGLIQLVTRFSKFSTARR
;
A
#
# COMPACT_ATOMS: atom_id res chain seq x y z
N LEU A 1 4.55 11.57 12.38
CA LEU A 1 4.95 11.22 10.99
C LEU A 1 6.14 10.25 10.96
N PHE A 2 7.31 10.64 11.48
CA PHE A 2 8.53 9.81 11.40
C PHE A 2 8.37 8.39 12.00
N GLY A 3 7.71 8.24 13.15
CA GLY A 3 7.45 6.91 13.74
C GLY A 3 6.63 5.98 12.85
N TYR A 4 5.54 6.49 12.27
CA TYR A 4 4.72 5.76 11.30
C TYR A 4 5.47 5.42 10.02
N ALA A 5 6.28 6.35 9.52
CA ALA A 5 7.10 6.12 8.33
C ALA A 5 8.12 5.00 8.58
N THR A 6 8.88 5.05 9.69
CA THR A 6 9.86 4.01 10.04
C THR A 6 9.20 2.64 10.22
N LEU A 7 8.01 2.59 10.81
CA LEU A 7 7.25 1.35 10.98
C LEU A 7 6.79 0.78 9.62
N ALA A 8 6.26 1.64 8.75
CA ALA A 8 5.69 1.25 7.47
C ALA A 8 6.71 0.92 6.37
N LEU A 9 7.87 1.58 6.40
CA LEU A 9 8.89 1.51 5.36
C LEU A 9 9.33 0.11 4.98
N PRO A 10 9.63 -0.84 5.91
CA PRO A 10 10.05 -2.18 5.52
C PRO A 10 8.96 -2.96 4.78
N TYR A 11 7.69 -2.74 5.10
CA TYR A 11 6.57 -3.41 4.44
C TYR A 11 6.38 -2.88 3.01
N MET A 12 6.43 -1.56 2.83
CA MET A 12 6.41 -0.94 1.51
C MET A 12 7.61 -1.38 0.67
N TYR A 13 8.82 -1.33 1.24
CA TYR A 13 10.04 -1.75 0.56
C TYR A 13 9.94 -3.20 0.09
N ARG A 14 9.47 -4.12 0.95
CA ARG A 14 9.30 -5.53 0.56
C ARG A 14 8.29 -5.73 -0.56
N ALA A 15 7.17 -5.00 -0.54
CA ALA A 15 6.17 -5.07 -1.60
C ALA A 15 6.77 -4.62 -2.94
N VAL A 16 7.53 -3.51 -2.94
CA VAL A 16 8.18 -2.98 -4.14
C VAL A 16 9.31 -3.90 -4.63
N ASP A 17 10.18 -4.38 -3.74
CA ASP A 17 11.26 -5.33 -4.08
C ASP A 17 10.69 -6.63 -4.68
N THR A 18 9.60 -7.14 -4.13
CA THR A 18 8.91 -8.30 -4.71
C THR A 18 8.40 -7.99 -6.11
N GLY A 19 7.79 -6.83 -6.34
CA GLY A 19 7.33 -6.40 -7.66
C GLY A 19 8.44 -6.22 -8.69
N LEU A 20 9.58 -5.67 -8.26
CA LEU A 20 10.76 -5.52 -9.11
C LEU A 20 11.38 -6.87 -9.46
N ARG A 21 11.36 -7.85 -8.55
CA ARG A 21 11.89 -9.20 -8.81
C ARG A 21 10.98 -10.06 -9.69
N THR A 22 9.68 -9.79 -9.69
CA THR A 22 8.73 -10.53 -10.55
C THR A 22 8.84 -10.18 -12.03
N ILE A 23 9.57 -9.11 -12.35
CA ILE A 23 9.71 -8.57 -13.70
C ILE A 23 11.20 -8.55 -13.99
N ASP A 24 11.62 -8.92 -15.20
CA ASP A 24 13.04 -8.87 -15.59
C ASP A 24 13.48 -7.41 -15.82
N VAL A 25 13.56 -6.63 -14.73
CA VAL A 25 13.84 -5.18 -14.76
C VAL A 25 15.18 -4.91 -15.44
N SER A 26 16.20 -5.75 -15.22
CA SER A 26 17.49 -5.62 -15.90
C SER A 26 17.32 -5.61 -17.41
N THR A 27 16.66 -6.63 -17.96
CA THR A 27 16.45 -6.77 -19.40
C THR A 27 15.62 -5.63 -19.98
N LEU A 28 14.55 -5.21 -19.29
CA LEU A 28 13.73 -4.07 -19.71
C LEU A 28 14.52 -2.75 -19.70
N THR A 29 15.37 -2.54 -18.70
CA THR A 29 16.20 -1.33 -18.60
C THR A 29 17.29 -1.30 -19.67
N GLU A 30 17.97 -2.42 -19.93
CA GLU A 30 19.00 -2.55 -20.97
C GLU A 30 18.41 -2.34 -22.38
N ALA A 31 17.23 -2.90 -22.65
CA ALA A 31 16.51 -2.70 -23.91
C ALA A 31 16.11 -1.22 -24.11
N ALA A 32 15.57 -0.58 -23.07
CA ALA A 32 15.16 0.82 -23.15
C ALA A 32 16.36 1.78 -23.28
N GLN A 33 17.48 1.49 -22.61
CA GLN A 33 18.72 2.25 -22.77
C GLN A 33 19.32 2.08 -24.18
N SER A 34 19.28 0.86 -24.74
CA SER A 34 19.71 0.59 -26.12
C SER A 34 18.86 1.35 -27.15
N LEU A 35 17.60 1.65 -26.82
CA LEU A 35 16.70 2.50 -27.61
C LEU A 35 16.89 4.01 -27.36
N GLY A 36 17.89 4.41 -26.56
CA GLY A 36 18.21 5.81 -26.27
C GLY A 36 17.30 6.47 -25.23
N ALA A 37 16.56 5.71 -24.42
CA ALA A 37 15.72 6.28 -23.37
C ALA A 37 16.55 6.81 -22.18
N SER A 38 16.18 7.99 -21.66
CA SER A 38 16.75 8.52 -20.43
C SER A 38 16.27 7.76 -19.19
N TRP A 39 17.06 7.75 -18.12
CA TRP A 39 16.74 7.03 -16.88
C TRP A 39 15.37 7.40 -16.28
N THR A 40 15.02 8.69 -16.27
CA THR A 40 13.72 9.17 -15.78
C THR A 40 12.56 8.66 -16.63
N ARG A 41 12.76 8.57 -17.96
CA ARG A 41 11.77 7.99 -18.87
C ARG A 41 11.58 6.50 -18.59
N ILE A 42 12.66 5.74 -18.48
CA ILE A 42 12.62 4.31 -18.16
C ILE A 42 11.84 4.07 -16.86
N LEU A 43 12.14 4.85 -15.82
CA LEU A 43 11.45 4.72 -14.55
C LEU A 43 9.94 5.00 -14.69
N ALA A 44 9.56 6.11 -15.32
CA ALA A 44 8.15 6.51 -15.42
C ALA A 44 7.31 5.68 -16.41
N THR A 45 7.87 5.26 -17.54
CA THR A 45 7.10 4.59 -18.61
C THR A 45 7.33 3.10 -18.71
N VAL A 46 8.41 2.56 -18.14
CA VAL A 46 8.71 1.12 -18.20
C VAL A 46 8.56 0.50 -16.82
N ILE A 47 9.28 0.98 -15.80
CA ILE A 47 9.30 0.33 -14.49
C ILE A 47 8.01 0.60 -13.71
N LEU A 48 7.64 1.87 -13.53
CA LEU A 48 6.51 2.29 -12.70
C LEU A 48 5.17 1.62 -13.08
N PRO A 49 4.72 1.58 -14.35
CA PRO A 49 3.46 0.91 -14.69
C PRO A 49 3.50 -0.60 -14.44
N ASN A 50 4.68 -1.20 -14.57
CA ASN A 50 4.89 -2.63 -14.37
C ASN A 50 4.86 -3.02 -12.89
N VAL A 51 5.43 -2.19 -11.99
CA VAL A 51 5.40 -2.43 -10.54
C VAL A 51 4.23 -1.78 -9.82
N LEU A 52 3.35 -1.07 -10.54
CA LEU A 52 2.23 -0.32 -9.95
C LEU A 52 1.36 -1.19 -9.05
N ILE A 53 1.09 -2.43 -9.47
CA ILE A 53 0.28 -3.39 -8.71
C ILE A 53 0.95 -3.71 -7.35
N SER A 54 2.27 -3.93 -7.37
CA SER A 54 3.05 -4.23 -6.18
C SER A 54 3.16 -3.02 -5.25
N VAL A 55 3.29 -1.81 -5.81
CA VAL A 55 3.25 -0.54 -5.06
C VAL A 55 1.88 -0.35 -4.39
N LEU A 56 0.78 -0.57 -5.11
CA LEU A 56 -0.58 -0.46 -4.57
C LEU A 56 -0.83 -1.47 -3.45
N SER A 57 -0.36 -2.71 -3.62
CA SER A 57 -0.42 -3.74 -2.59
C SER A 57 0.36 -3.34 -1.34
N GLY A 58 1.58 -2.82 -1.51
CA GLY A 58 2.40 -2.29 -0.42
C GLY A 58 1.75 -1.11 0.30
N ALA A 59 1.18 -0.16 -0.45
CA ALA A 59 0.47 0.99 0.10
C ALA A 59 -0.73 0.57 0.95
N PHE A 60 -1.49 -0.41 0.48
CA PHE A 60 -2.62 -0.96 1.22
C PHE A 60 -2.19 -1.67 2.50
N LEU A 61 -1.14 -2.50 2.44
CA LEU A 61 -0.59 -3.17 3.62
C LEU A 61 -0.12 -2.16 4.67
N THR A 62 0.64 -1.15 4.24
CA THR A 62 1.08 -0.04 5.10
C THR A 62 -0.10 0.69 5.72
N PHE A 63 -1.14 1.01 4.92
CA PHE A 63 -2.34 1.68 5.41
C PHE A 63 -3.06 0.85 6.48
N ALA A 64 -3.23 -0.45 6.26
CA ALA A 64 -3.86 -1.35 7.22
C ALA A 64 -3.08 -1.40 8.55
N ILE A 65 -1.75 -1.44 8.48
CA ILE A 65 -0.89 -1.43 9.66
C ILE A 65 -1.02 -0.10 10.43
N VAL A 66 -0.98 1.04 9.72
CA VAL A 66 -1.04 2.37 10.35
C VAL A 66 -2.41 2.66 10.96
N ILE A 67 -3.50 2.24 10.32
CA ILE A 67 -4.86 2.38 10.90
C ILE A 67 -5.02 1.60 12.20
N GLY A 68 -4.43 0.40 12.26
CA GLY A 68 -4.47 -0.45 13.45
C GLY A 68 -3.47 -0.04 14.54
N GLU A 69 -2.67 1.00 14.30
CA GLU A 69 -1.63 1.42 15.22
C GLU A 69 -2.21 2.25 16.36
N TYR A 70 -1.88 1.85 17.59
CA TYR A 70 -2.38 2.47 18.82
C TYR A 70 -1.26 3.08 19.68
N VAL A 71 -0.09 2.46 19.71
CA VAL A 71 0.98 2.75 20.67
C VAL A 71 1.52 4.16 20.49
N PHE A 72 1.93 4.54 19.28
CA PHE A 72 2.46 5.88 19.02
C PHE A 72 1.40 6.95 19.25
N ALA A 73 0.17 6.71 18.82
CA ALA A 73 -0.92 7.67 19.00
C ALA A 73 -1.28 7.87 20.48
N ALA A 74 -1.35 6.79 21.26
CA ALA A 74 -1.65 6.85 22.69
C ALA A 74 -0.52 7.54 23.47
N LEU A 75 0.74 7.21 23.19
CA LEU A 75 1.89 7.80 23.88
C LEU A 75 2.05 9.31 23.57
N LEU A 76 1.70 9.72 22.35
CA LEU A 76 1.81 11.11 21.92
C LEU A 76 0.51 11.91 22.16
N ASN A 77 -0.51 11.29 22.75
CA ASN A 77 -1.83 11.89 22.99
C ASN A 77 -2.43 12.50 21.70
N ILE A 78 -2.31 11.76 20.59
CA ILE A 78 -2.84 12.15 19.29
C ILE A 78 -4.20 11.46 19.11
N ASN A 79 -5.22 12.23 18.74
CA ASN A 79 -6.51 11.68 18.35
C ASN A 79 -6.38 10.93 17.01
N SER A 80 -6.22 9.61 17.08
CA SER A 80 -6.27 8.70 15.94
C SER A 80 -7.31 7.60 16.16
N PHE A 81 -7.55 6.79 15.13
CA PHE A 81 -8.58 5.75 15.15
C PHE A 81 -8.40 4.75 16.30
N GLY A 82 -7.17 4.30 16.57
CA GLY A 82 -6.84 3.37 17.65
C GLY A 82 -7.26 3.87 19.03
N PRO A 83 -6.70 5.00 19.53
CA PRO A 83 -7.08 5.57 20.83
C PRO A 83 -8.54 5.96 20.93
N PHE A 84 -9.15 6.42 19.83
CA PHE A 84 -10.59 6.73 19.79
C PHE A 84 -11.44 5.49 20.08
N MET A 85 -11.14 4.33 19.47
CA MET A 85 -11.83 3.07 19.75
C MET A 85 -11.71 2.65 21.22
N VAL A 86 -10.53 2.78 21.81
CA VAL A 86 -10.30 2.45 23.23
C VAL A 86 -11.10 3.39 24.13
N TRP A 87 -11.09 4.69 23.84
CA TRP A 87 -11.83 5.68 24.61
C TRP A 87 -13.34 5.44 24.57
N MET A 88 -13.92 5.17 23.40
CA MET A 88 -15.34 4.79 23.32
C MET A 88 -15.64 3.45 23.96
N GLY A 89 -14.70 2.49 23.93
CA GLY A 89 -14.87 1.20 24.60
C GLY A 89 -15.00 1.31 26.11
N GLY A 90 -14.34 2.31 26.71
CA GLY A 90 -14.48 2.61 28.13
C GLY A 90 -15.80 3.32 28.49
N ASN A 91 -16.35 4.13 27.57
CA ASN A 91 -17.48 5.02 27.86
C ASN A 91 -18.84 4.54 27.32
N ARG A 92 -18.89 3.73 26.26
CA ARG A 92 -20.12 3.30 25.58
C ARG A 92 -20.01 1.83 25.14
N ALA A 93 -20.97 0.98 25.53
CA ALA A 93 -20.89 -0.46 25.33
C ALA A 93 -21.03 -0.95 23.86
N TYR A 94 -21.74 -0.21 22.99
CA TYR A 94 -22.08 -0.68 21.63
C TYR A 94 -21.35 0.07 20.49
N GLU A 95 -20.81 1.25 20.76
CA GLU A 95 -20.18 2.09 19.73
C GLU A 95 -18.86 1.53 19.16
N PRO A 96 -17.96 0.91 19.95
CA PRO A 96 -16.73 0.34 19.41
C PRO A 96 -16.99 -0.76 18.39
N SER A 97 -18.02 -1.58 18.63
CA SER A 97 -18.41 -2.67 17.74
C SER A 97 -18.88 -2.13 16.38
N ALA A 98 -19.67 -1.07 16.37
CA ALA A 98 -20.13 -0.42 15.14
C ALA A 98 -18.95 0.13 14.33
N LEU A 99 -17.97 0.74 14.99
CA LEU A 99 -16.78 1.29 14.33
C LEU A 99 -15.87 0.22 13.75
N ALA A 100 -15.73 -0.92 14.43
CA ALA A 100 -15.02 -2.07 13.90
C ALA A 100 -15.68 -2.57 12.61
N VAL A 101 -17.03 -2.66 12.57
CA VAL A 101 -17.77 -3.05 11.37
C VAL A 101 -17.57 -2.04 10.23
N ILE A 102 -17.61 -0.73 10.52
CA ILE A 102 -17.34 0.31 9.51
C ILE A 102 -15.91 0.19 8.98
N ALA A 103 -14.91 -0.01 9.85
CA ALA A 103 -13.52 -0.20 9.44
C ALA A 103 -13.34 -1.46 8.58
N PHE A 104 -14.06 -2.54 8.89
CA PHE A 104 -14.10 -3.75 8.07
C PHE A 104 -14.66 -3.47 6.67
N ILE A 105 -15.78 -2.75 6.58
CA ILE A 105 -16.39 -2.36 5.30
C ILE A 105 -15.44 -1.49 4.49
N ILE A 106 -14.76 -0.52 5.11
CA ILE A 106 -13.77 0.33 4.45
C ILE A 106 -12.60 -0.52 3.94
N THR A 107 -12.10 -1.44 4.75
CA THR A 107 -11.00 -2.35 4.36
C THR A 107 -11.39 -3.18 3.15
N TRP A 108 -12.61 -3.73 3.14
CA TRP A 108 -13.15 -4.49 2.01
C TRP A 108 -13.36 -3.61 0.78
N ALA A 109 -13.85 -2.38 0.94
CA ALA A 109 -14.01 -1.43 -0.16
C ALA A 109 -12.66 -1.07 -0.80
N CYS A 110 -11.64 -0.82 0.02
CA CYS A 110 -10.27 -0.57 -0.46
C CYS A 110 -9.68 -1.80 -1.17
N MET A 111 -9.84 -3.00 -0.62
CA MET A 111 -9.43 -4.24 -1.31
C MET A 111 -10.17 -4.41 -2.64
N GLY A 112 -11.47 -4.15 -2.68
CA GLY A 112 -12.29 -4.20 -3.89
C GLY A 112 -11.83 -3.20 -4.95
N LEU A 113 -11.52 -1.95 -4.55
CA LEU A 113 -10.96 -0.92 -5.43
C LEU A 113 -9.60 -1.33 -6.00
N ILE A 114 -8.71 -1.89 -5.19
CA ILE A 114 -7.42 -2.39 -5.65
C ILE A 114 -7.62 -3.54 -6.65
N GLN A 115 -8.52 -4.48 -6.37
CA GLN A 115 -8.84 -5.56 -7.32
C GLN A 115 -9.44 -5.03 -8.63
N LEU A 116 -10.26 -3.98 -8.56
CA LEU A 116 -10.83 -3.34 -9.74
C LEU A 116 -9.75 -2.69 -10.59
N VAL A 117 -8.85 -1.90 -9.98
CA VAL A 117 -7.69 -1.30 -10.67
C VAL A 117 -6.77 -2.37 -11.27
N THR A 118 -6.44 -3.41 -10.51
CA THR A 118 -5.57 -4.51 -11.01
C THR A 118 -6.20 -5.30 -12.15
N ARG A 119 -7.54 -5.47 -12.18
CA ARG A 119 -8.24 -6.07 -13.33
C ARG A 119 -8.11 -5.24 -14.60
N PHE A 120 -8.14 -3.91 -14.51
CA PHE A 120 -7.94 -3.03 -15.65
C PHE A 120 -6.49 -2.97 -16.13
N SER A 121 -5.52 -3.27 -15.25
CA SER A 121 -4.10 -3.40 -15.63
C SER A 121 -3.74 -4.74 -16.26
N LYS A 122 -4.65 -5.74 -16.32
CA LYS A 122 -4.44 -6.97 -17.10
C LYS A 122 -4.56 -6.70 -18.60
N PHE A 123 -3.61 -5.97 -19.18
CA PHE A 123 -3.41 -5.89 -20.62
C PHE A 123 -1.93 -5.64 -20.96
N SER A 124 -1.11 -6.66 -20.74
CA SER A 124 0.03 -7.03 -21.61
C SER A 124 0.72 -8.27 -21.01
N THR A 125 0.00 -9.39 -20.96
CA THR A 125 0.70 -10.68 -21.00
C THR A 125 1.21 -10.80 -22.42
N ALA A 126 2.45 -10.36 -22.64
CA ALA A 126 3.16 -10.62 -23.87
C ALA A 126 3.23 -12.14 -24.04
N ARG A 127 2.36 -12.59 -24.93
CA ARG A 127 2.22 -13.92 -25.51
C ARG A 127 3.61 -14.52 -25.77
N ARG A 128 3.94 -15.62 -25.10
CA ARG A 128 4.91 -16.58 -25.61
C ARG A 128 4.33 -17.28 -26.82
#